data_AF-A0A812QLG8-F1
#
_entry.id   AF-A0A812QLG8-F1
#
_cell.length_a   1.000
_cell.length_b   1.000
_cell.length_c   1.000
_cell.angle_alpha   90.00
_cell.angle_beta   90.00
_cell.angle_gamma   90.00
#
_symmetry.space_group_name_H-M   'P 1'
#
loop_
_entity.id
_entity.type
_entity.pdbx_description
1 polymer ?
#
loop_
_entity_poly.entity_id
_entity_poly.type
_entity_poly.pdbx_seq_one_letter_code
_entity_poly.pdbx_strand_id
1 'polypeptide(L)'
;MHKDFRWKELHQKGDVSLQQKRTSLVPDALLDLEEQAEEMASSLAPGAEVDVRAKALQAVGAPPFKRFLRERRVPDLVRSKCHTLQLNIGLYCNQACNHCHVESSPLRKEMMSKEVVERCLLLLKNSPTVKVLDITGGAPELNRGFRRLVEGAAQLRETGERPDLRIIDRCNLTVLLEPGQESLPAFLVDTGVDIIASLPSYEPDQTDRQRGRKVFERSIQGLRILNQHGYGSGKGGRRLDLVFNPPGPFLPPRQQQLEMKYKTELETSYGVKFDGLLTIANMPIKRYFDYLRKKGALEGYMDLLVRNFNEDTVPDLMCTNTVNVGWDGKLYDCDFNQQLELGLGGGLSVFDVESLDDPKLQRAGILTAAHCYGCTAAQGSS
;
A
#
# COMPACT_ATOMS: atom_id res chain seq x y z
N MET A 1 -17.86 26.59 26.36
CA MET A 1 -18.44 25.34 26.91
C MET A 1 -17.65 24.18 26.33
N HIS A 2 -16.60 23.78 27.04
CA HIS A 2 -15.77 22.63 26.70
C HIS A 2 -16.57 21.34 26.98
N LYS A 3 -16.83 20.53 25.95
CA LYS A 3 -17.29 19.15 26.14
C LYS A 3 -16.06 18.26 26.05
N ASP A 4 -15.63 17.79 27.21
CA ASP A 4 -14.62 16.75 27.35
C ASP A 4 -15.04 15.48 26.58
N PHE A 5 -14.12 15.02 25.75
CA PHE A 5 -14.17 13.79 24.97
C PHE A 5 -14.33 12.56 25.89
N ARG A 6 -15.55 12.03 26.03
CA ARG A 6 -15.84 10.75 26.69
C ARG A 6 -15.72 9.58 25.68
N TRP A 7 -14.49 9.17 25.37
CA TRP A 7 -14.22 7.89 24.68
C TRP A 7 -14.05 6.72 25.66
N LYS A 8 -14.03 6.95 26.98
CA LYS A 8 -13.61 5.96 27.98
C LYS A 8 -14.69 4.97 28.46
N GLU A 9 -15.94 5.04 28.02
CA GLU A 9 -17.03 4.26 28.63
C GLU A 9 -17.69 3.19 27.74
N LEU A 10 -17.18 2.89 26.53
CA LEU A 10 -17.82 1.93 25.61
C LEU A 10 -17.16 0.56 25.45
N HIS A 11 -16.12 0.21 26.22
CA HIS A 11 -15.41 -1.07 26.03
C HIS A 11 -15.29 -1.91 27.30
N GLN A 12 -16.43 -2.43 27.78
CA GLN A 12 -16.43 -3.46 28.84
C GLN A 12 -17.19 -4.74 28.52
N LYS A 13 -17.51 -5.01 27.25
CA LYS A 13 -18.03 -6.32 26.82
C LYS A 13 -17.41 -6.77 25.50
N GLY A 14 -16.11 -7.05 25.53
CA GLY A 14 -15.45 -7.83 24.50
C GLY A 14 -15.65 -9.31 24.77
N ASP A 15 -16.07 -10.05 23.75
CA ASP A 15 -16.22 -11.51 23.74
C ASP A 15 -14.90 -12.18 24.18
N VAL A 16 -14.95 -12.95 25.27
CA VAL A 16 -13.78 -13.56 25.94
C VAL A 16 -13.17 -14.70 25.12
N SER A 17 -13.84 -15.15 24.05
CA SER A 17 -13.47 -16.37 23.31
C SER A 17 -12.23 -16.25 22.41
N LEU A 18 -11.63 -15.06 22.24
CA LEU A 18 -10.42 -14.83 21.42
C LEU A 18 -9.30 -14.06 22.13
N GLN A 19 -9.21 -14.13 23.45
CA GLN A 19 -7.96 -13.77 24.15
C GLN A 19 -6.85 -14.81 23.88
N GLN A 20 -6.54 -15.06 22.61
CA GLN A 20 -5.29 -15.71 22.24
C GLN A 20 -4.14 -14.78 22.64
N LYS A 21 -3.14 -15.36 23.30
CA LYS A 21 -1.91 -14.66 23.67
C LYS A 21 -1.28 -14.07 22.41
N ARG A 22 -1.41 -12.75 22.23
CA ARG A 22 -0.80 -12.04 21.11
C ARG A 22 0.71 -12.07 21.26
N THR A 23 1.38 -12.58 20.24
CA THR A 23 2.83 -12.57 20.12
C THR A 23 3.22 -11.71 18.93
N SER A 24 4.37 -11.04 19.03
CA SER A 24 4.89 -10.25 17.92
C SER A 24 5.44 -11.17 16.83
N LEU A 25 5.18 -10.83 15.57
CA LEU A 25 5.78 -11.46 14.40
C LEU A 25 7.22 -10.98 14.13
N VAL A 26 7.65 -9.89 14.78
CA VAL A 26 8.96 -9.26 14.53
C VAL A 26 10.13 -10.25 14.66
N PRO A 27 10.23 -11.12 15.68
CA PRO A 27 11.34 -12.07 15.78
C PRO A 27 11.43 -13.02 14.57
N ASP A 28 10.29 -13.54 14.12
CA ASP A 28 10.21 -14.40 12.92
C ASP A 28 10.59 -13.62 11.65
N ALA A 29 10.11 -12.37 11.53
CA ALA A 29 10.45 -11.50 10.40
C ALA A 29 11.93 -11.10 10.37
N LEU A 30 12.61 -11.00 11.51
CA LEU A 30 14.05 -10.77 11.58
C LEU A 30 14.85 -11.98 11.10
N LEU A 31 14.44 -13.20 11.49
CA LEU A 31 15.03 -14.42 10.96
C LEU A 31 14.83 -14.54 9.45
N ASP A 32 13.64 -14.21 8.95
CA ASP A 32 13.38 -14.16 7.50
C ASP A 32 14.33 -13.19 6.78
N LEU A 33 14.63 -12.02 7.37
CA LEU A 33 15.60 -11.07 6.78
C LEU A 33 17.02 -11.59 6.78
N GLU A 34 17.44 -12.25 7.86
CA GLU A 34 18.77 -12.83 7.97
C GLU A 34 18.96 -13.92 6.91
N GLU A 35 18.01 -14.85 6.80
CA GLU A 35 18.03 -15.89 5.77
C GLU A 35 18.02 -15.28 4.36
N GLN A 36 17.18 -14.26 4.10
CA GLN A 36 17.18 -13.52 2.84
C GLN A 36 18.52 -12.86 2.53
N ALA A 37 19.17 -12.26 3.54
CA ALA A 37 20.45 -11.58 3.39
C ALA A 37 21.60 -12.57 3.11
N GLU A 38 21.65 -13.70 3.81
CA GLU A 38 22.60 -14.79 3.54
C GLU A 38 22.42 -15.33 2.12
N GLU A 39 21.17 -15.57 1.75
CA GLU A 39 20.77 -15.96 0.42
C GLU A 39 21.24 -14.95 -0.66
N MET A 40 21.20 -13.65 -0.38
CA MET A 40 21.66 -12.60 -1.29
C MET A 40 23.18 -12.48 -1.34
N ALA A 41 23.87 -12.56 -0.19
CA ALA A 41 25.32 -12.45 -0.08
C ALA A 41 26.08 -13.55 -0.86
N SER A 42 25.43 -14.69 -1.09
CA SER A 42 25.97 -15.78 -1.91
C SER A 42 26.06 -15.49 -3.42
N SER A 43 25.54 -14.35 -3.91
CA SER A 43 25.37 -14.15 -5.37
C SER A 43 25.61 -12.75 -5.96
N LEU A 44 25.93 -11.70 -5.19
CA LEU A 44 26.59 -10.42 -5.59
C LEU A 44 26.46 -9.36 -4.47
N ALA A 45 27.22 -8.26 -4.58
CA ALA A 45 27.46 -7.27 -3.51
C ALA A 45 26.19 -6.65 -2.90
N PRO A 46 26.17 -6.38 -1.56
CA PRO A 46 25.00 -5.85 -0.86
C PRO A 46 24.67 -4.40 -1.26
N GLY A 47 23.37 -4.07 -1.28
CA GLY A 47 22.92 -2.69 -1.11
C GLY A 47 23.15 -1.74 -2.28
N ALA A 48 22.74 -2.12 -3.50
CA ALA A 48 22.64 -1.18 -4.59
C ALA A 48 21.74 0.00 -4.18
N GLU A 49 22.34 1.18 -3.98
CA GLU A 49 21.64 2.44 -3.73
C GLU A 49 20.56 2.66 -4.81
N VAL A 50 19.54 3.46 -4.50
CA VAL A 50 18.39 3.73 -5.40
C VAL A 50 18.85 4.05 -6.82
N ASP A 51 19.91 4.85 -6.96
CA ASP A 51 20.53 5.21 -8.24
C ASP A 51 21.07 4.00 -9.02
N VAL A 52 21.70 3.04 -8.34
CA VAL A 52 22.22 1.81 -8.97
C VAL A 52 21.07 0.93 -9.47
N ARG A 53 20.00 0.75 -8.68
CA ARG A 53 18.83 -0.03 -9.12
C ARG A 53 18.12 0.65 -10.29
N ALA A 54 17.92 1.97 -10.23
CA ALA A 54 17.29 2.74 -11.30
C ALA A 54 18.10 2.68 -12.61
N LYS A 55 19.42 2.87 -12.55
CA LYS A 55 20.33 2.73 -13.70
C LYS A 55 20.29 1.33 -14.29
N ALA A 56 20.35 0.31 -13.45
CA ALA A 56 20.30 -1.08 -13.90
C ALA A 56 18.95 -1.43 -14.53
N LEU A 57 17.83 -0.94 -13.99
CA LEU A 57 16.50 -1.13 -14.59
C LEU A 57 16.39 -0.43 -15.96
N GLN A 58 16.98 0.75 -16.12
CA GLN A 58 17.06 1.43 -17.41
C GLN A 58 17.96 0.70 -18.42
N ALA A 59 19.02 0.05 -17.95
CA ALA A 59 19.97 -0.69 -18.79
C ALA A 59 19.38 -1.98 -19.41
N VAL A 60 18.23 -2.46 -18.92
CA VAL A 60 17.52 -3.64 -19.48
C VAL A 60 17.04 -3.42 -20.93
N GLY A 61 17.12 -2.19 -21.45
CA GLY A 61 16.79 -1.90 -22.85
C GLY A 61 15.30 -1.73 -23.12
N ALA A 62 14.46 -1.70 -22.08
CA ALA A 62 13.07 -1.32 -22.20
C ALA A 62 12.96 0.10 -22.79
N PRO A 63 12.08 0.35 -23.78
CA PRO A 63 11.93 1.67 -24.35
C PRO A 63 11.56 2.70 -23.26
N PRO A 64 12.07 3.95 -23.29
CA PRO A 64 11.66 4.96 -22.34
C PRO A 64 10.14 5.14 -22.37
N PHE A 65 9.47 4.97 -21.23
CA PHE A 65 8.01 4.86 -21.15
C PHE A 65 7.27 6.02 -21.86
N LYS A 66 7.70 7.26 -21.60
CA LYS A 66 7.14 8.46 -22.26
C LYS A 66 7.28 8.41 -23.79
N ARG A 67 8.42 7.94 -24.30
CA ARG A 67 8.63 7.77 -25.75
C ARG A 67 7.72 6.68 -26.30
N PHE A 68 7.61 5.56 -25.58
CA PHE A 68 6.79 4.41 -25.96
C PHE A 68 5.29 4.77 -26.09
N LEU A 69 4.77 5.58 -25.16
CA LEU A 69 3.41 6.13 -25.24
C LEU A 69 3.20 6.96 -26.52
N ARG A 70 4.11 7.90 -26.79
CA ARG A 70 4.03 8.78 -27.97
C ARG A 70 4.09 8.01 -29.30
N GLU A 71 4.95 7.00 -29.40
CA GLU A 71 5.05 6.13 -30.58
C GLU A 71 3.72 5.37 -30.85
N ARG A 72 2.92 5.14 -29.81
CA ARG A 72 1.59 4.53 -29.89
C ARG A 72 0.44 5.55 -29.96
N ARG A 73 0.75 6.85 -30.02
CA ARG A 73 -0.22 7.95 -30.00
C ARG A 73 -1.06 8.04 -28.72
N VAL A 74 -0.55 7.45 -27.62
CA VAL A 74 -1.10 7.64 -26.28
C VAL A 74 -0.63 9.02 -25.76
N PRO A 75 -1.53 9.87 -25.23
CA PRO A 75 -1.15 11.15 -24.66
C PRO A 75 -0.13 11.02 -23.53
N ASP A 76 0.71 12.04 -23.37
CA ASP A 76 1.59 12.15 -22.20
C ASP A 76 0.74 12.16 -20.92
N LEU A 77 1.22 11.49 -19.87
CA LEU A 77 0.55 11.48 -18.58
C LEU A 77 0.61 12.86 -17.93
N VAL A 78 -0.57 13.43 -17.67
CA VAL A 78 -0.74 14.74 -17.04
C VAL A 78 -1.65 14.60 -15.84
N ARG A 79 -1.27 15.25 -14.74
CA ARG A 79 -2.05 15.27 -13.50
C ARG A 79 -3.38 16.00 -13.69
N SER A 80 -4.46 15.31 -13.34
CA SER A 80 -5.81 15.86 -13.20
C SER A 80 -6.00 16.46 -11.79
N LYS A 81 -7.25 16.76 -11.41
CA LYS A 81 -7.54 17.20 -10.03
C LYS A 81 -7.22 16.08 -9.04
N CYS A 82 -6.66 16.44 -7.89
CA CYS A 82 -6.30 15.46 -6.86
C CYS A 82 -7.57 14.90 -6.21
N HIS A 83 -7.87 13.63 -6.47
CA HIS A 83 -8.99 12.93 -5.86
C HIS A 83 -8.54 12.10 -4.64
N THR A 84 -7.30 11.63 -4.64
CA THR A 84 -6.75 10.78 -3.58
C THR A 84 -5.50 11.43 -3.00
N LEU A 85 -5.50 11.66 -1.69
CA LEU A 85 -4.29 11.92 -0.93
C LEU A 85 -3.79 10.58 -0.38
N GLN A 86 -2.70 10.07 -0.92
CA GLN A 86 -2.06 8.85 -0.43
C GLN A 86 -0.91 9.23 0.52
N LEU A 87 -0.85 8.62 1.70
CA LEU A 87 0.17 8.88 2.71
C LEU A 87 0.94 7.59 3.00
N ASN A 88 2.19 7.50 2.57
CA ASN A 88 3.10 6.46 3.04
C ASN A 88 3.79 6.95 4.32
N ILE A 89 3.26 6.55 5.47
CA ILE A 89 3.61 7.18 6.75
C ILE A 89 4.88 6.62 7.41
N GLY A 90 5.52 5.63 6.81
CA GLY A 90 6.76 5.06 7.33
C GLY A 90 7.09 3.71 6.72
N LEU A 91 8.28 3.21 6.98
CA LEU A 91 8.78 1.97 6.38
C LEU A 91 8.93 0.84 7.40
N TYR A 92 8.70 1.13 8.69
CA TYR A 92 8.63 0.10 9.73
C TYR A 92 7.43 -0.83 9.52
N CYS A 93 7.68 -2.13 9.57
CA CYS A 93 6.67 -3.17 9.42
C CYS A 93 7.02 -4.35 10.33
N ASN A 94 6.04 -5.08 10.84
CA ASN A 94 6.26 -6.34 11.55
C ASN A 94 6.48 -7.55 10.62
N GLN A 95 6.53 -7.34 9.30
CA GLN A 95 6.82 -8.36 8.27
C GLN A 95 8.08 -7.99 7.48
N ALA A 96 8.66 -8.97 6.78
CA ALA A 96 9.84 -8.81 5.93
C ALA A 96 9.63 -9.47 4.55
N CYS A 97 8.64 -8.97 3.79
CA CYS A 97 8.27 -9.60 2.53
C CYS A 97 9.41 -9.55 1.49
N ASN A 98 9.59 -10.66 0.76
CA ASN A 98 10.60 -10.83 -0.30
C ASN A 98 10.40 -9.92 -1.52
N HIS A 99 9.18 -9.45 -1.72
CA HIS A 99 8.76 -8.69 -2.90
C HIS A 99 8.32 -7.26 -2.54
N CYS A 100 8.60 -6.80 -1.32
CA CYS A 100 8.12 -5.51 -0.85
C CYS A 100 8.68 -4.37 -1.70
N HIS A 101 7.81 -3.69 -2.45
CA HIS A 101 8.19 -2.53 -3.27
C HIS A 101 8.52 -1.30 -2.42
N VAL A 102 8.07 -1.27 -1.16
CA VAL A 102 8.37 -0.23 -0.14
C VAL A 102 9.65 -0.54 0.65
N GLU A 103 10.18 -1.77 0.53
CA GLU A 103 11.36 -2.25 1.26
C GLU A 103 11.17 -2.24 2.80
N SER A 104 9.93 -2.37 3.26
CA SER A 104 9.58 -2.30 4.68
C SER A 104 10.06 -3.51 5.49
N SER A 105 10.43 -3.28 6.74
CA SER A 105 10.87 -4.33 7.68
C SER A 105 10.88 -3.86 9.13
N PRO A 106 11.07 -4.77 10.11
CA PRO A 106 11.25 -4.38 11.50
C PRO A 106 12.53 -3.57 11.77
N LEU A 107 13.49 -3.57 10.83
CA LEU A 107 14.74 -2.83 10.95
C LEU A 107 14.64 -1.37 10.48
N ARG A 108 13.55 -0.99 9.80
CA ARG A 108 13.32 0.36 9.30
C ARG A 108 12.97 1.32 10.45
N LYS A 109 13.38 2.57 10.32
CA LYS A 109 13.18 3.62 11.35
C LYS A 109 12.41 4.84 10.83
N GLU A 110 12.18 4.86 9.52
CA GLU A 110 11.47 5.90 8.81
C GLU A 110 10.02 5.95 9.30
N MET A 111 9.67 7.08 9.91
CA MET A 111 8.38 7.31 10.55
C MET A 111 7.99 8.77 10.35
N MET A 112 6.77 9.00 9.87
CA MET A 112 6.21 10.33 9.71
C MET A 112 6.22 11.09 11.05
N SER A 113 6.64 12.35 10.99
CA SER A 113 6.70 13.22 12.17
C SER A 113 5.32 13.78 12.51
N LYS A 114 5.16 14.28 13.74
CA LYS A 114 3.90 14.92 14.15
C LYS A 114 3.59 16.15 13.30
N GLU A 115 4.62 16.93 12.96
CA GLU A 115 4.50 18.15 12.16
C GLU A 115 4.00 17.82 10.75
N VAL A 116 4.52 16.76 10.13
CA VAL A 116 4.05 16.29 8.82
C VAL A 116 2.62 15.77 8.90
N VAL A 117 2.26 15.01 9.94
CA VAL A 117 0.88 14.54 10.18
C VAL A 117 -0.10 15.71 10.25
N GLU A 118 0.17 16.71 11.07
CA GLU A 118 -0.70 17.89 11.21
C GLU A 118 -0.78 18.68 9.90
N ARG A 119 0.33 18.79 9.17
CA ARG A 119 0.31 19.45 7.85
C ARG A 119 -0.52 18.67 6.84
N CYS A 120 -0.45 17.33 6.83
CA CYS A 120 -1.31 16.50 5.97
C CYS A 120 -2.79 16.67 6.27
N LEU A 121 -3.17 16.77 7.55
CA LEU A 121 -4.56 17.04 7.95
C LEU A 121 -5.03 18.43 7.52
N LEU A 122 -4.16 19.43 7.60
CA LEU A 122 -4.45 20.77 7.10
C LEU A 122 -4.62 20.79 5.57
N LEU A 123 -3.72 20.13 4.83
CA LEU A 123 -3.86 19.96 3.39
C LEU A 123 -5.16 19.27 3.03
N LEU A 124 -5.49 18.20 3.74
CA LEU A 124 -6.75 17.48 3.55
C LEU A 124 -7.92 18.46 3.75
N LYS A 125 -8.01 19.15 4.89
CA LYS A 125 -9.05 20.15 5.13
C LYS A 125 -9.16 21.19 4.00
N ASN A 126 -8.04 21.69 3.49
CA ASN A 126 -7.99 22.74 2.47
C ASN A 126 -8.17 22.25 1.03
N SER A 127 -8.37 20.95 0.79
CA SER A 127 -8.45 20.36 -0.56
C SER A 127 -9.80 19.68 -0.80
N PRO A 128 -10.87 20.44 -1.12
CA PRO A 128 -12.20 19.89 -1.35
C PRO A 128 -12.32 18.92 -2.52
N THR A 129 -11.40 18.94 -3.49
CA THR A 129 -11.43 17.98 -4.61
C THR A 129 -10.99 16.57 -4.21
N VAL A 130 -10.18 16.45 -3.15
CA VAL A 130 -9.83 15.15 -2.56
C VAL A 130 -11.11 14.51 -2.03
N LYS A 131 -11.28 13.21 -2.22
CA LYS A 131 -12.38 12.41 -1.66
C LYS A 131 -11.89 11.16 -0.95
N VAL A 132 -10.63 10.79 -1.15
CA VAL A 132 -10.02 9.62 -0.52
C VAL A 132 -8.75 10.03 0.21
N LEU A 133 -8.64 9.64 1.48
CA LEU A 133 -7.38 9.56 2.21
C LEU A 133 -6.95 8.09 2.23
N ASP A 134 -5.86 7.75 1.55
CA ASP A 134 -5.32 6.38 1.44
C ASP A 134 -4.02 6.26 2.26
N ILE A 135 -4.09 5.59 3.40
CA ILE A 135 -2.96 5.49 4.35
C ILE A 135 -2.24 4.16 4.13
N THR A 136 -0.92 4.25 3.88
CA THR A 136 -0.05 3.11 3.60
C THR A 136 1.31 3.26 4.31
N GLY A 137 2.26 2.37 4.03
CA GLY A 137 3.59 2.35 4.62
C GLY A 137 4.11 0.93 4.79
N GLY A 138 4.85 0.69 5.87
CA GLY A 138 5.31 -0.65 6.22
C GLY A 138 4.19 -1.50 6.82
N ALA A 139 3.84 -1.24 8.07
CA ALA A 139 2.49 -1.40 8.56
C ALA A 139 2.05 -0.04 9.12
N PRO A 140 1.18 0.72 8.44
CA PRO A 140 0.81 2.08 8.86
C PRO A 140 0.33 2.11 10.31
N GLU A 141 -0.36 1.08 10.78
CA GLU A 141 -0.98 0.99 12.11
C GLU A 141 0.05 0.90 13.26
N LEU A 142 1.31 0.56 12.95
CA LEU A 142 2.44 0.60 13.89
C LEU A 142 3.09 2.00 13.98
N ASN A 143 2.70 2.93 13.11
CA ASN A 143 3.20 4.30 13.14
C ASN A 143 2.46 5.13 14.19
N ARG A 144 3.23 5.90 14.98
CA ARG A 144 2.71 6.82 16.02
C ARG A 144 1.70 7.87 15.51
N GLY A 145 1.76 8.23 14.23
CA GLY A 145 0.88 9.19 13.57
C GLY A 145 -0.41 8.59 13.01
N PHE A 146 -0.53 7.27 12.89
CA PHE A 146 -1.68 6.61 12.25
C PHE A 146 -3.02 6.97 12.88
N ARG A 147 -3.14 6.76 14.19
CA ARG A 147 -4.39 7.04 14.92
C ARG A 147 -4.77 8.52 14.81
N ARG A 148 -3.78 9.42 14.93
CA ARG A 148 -4.01 10.87 14.81
C ARG A 148 -4.51 11.27 13.42
N LEU A 149 -3.97 10.67 12.35
CA LEU A 149 -4.42 10.90 10.97
C LEU A 149 -5.87 10.44 10.78
N VAL A 150 -6.18 9.22 11.20
CA VAL A 150 -7.51 8.63 11.08
C VAL A 150 -8.53 9.43 11.90
N GLU A 151 -8.23 9.75 13.17
CA GLU A 151 -9.08 10.58 14.03
C GLU A 151 -9.30 11.97 13.45
N GLY A 152 -8.24 12.61 12.94
CA GLY A 152 -8.33 13.93 12.31
C GLY A 152 -9.21 13.92 11.07
N ALA A 153 -9.05 12.93 10.19
CA ALA A 153 -9.87 12.77 9.01
C ALA A 153 -11.33 12.42 9.35
N ALA A 154 -11.57 11.59 10.37
CA ALA A 154 -12.90 11.29 10.87
C ALA A 154 -13.57 12.54 11.46
N GLN A 155 -12.84 13.35 12.23
CA GLN A 155 -13.33 14.61 12.76
C GLN A 155 -13.74 15.58 11.63
N LEU A 156 -12.96 15.68 10.55
CA LEU A 156 -13.32 16.52 9.40
C LEU A 156 -14.63 16.06 8.73
N ARG A 157 -14.94 14.75 8.73
CA ARG A 157 -16.26 14.27 8.30
C ARG A 157 -17.36 14.71 9.27
N GLU A 158 -17.17 14.48 10.56
CA GLU A 158 -18.16 14.74 11.62
C GLU A 158 -18.53 16.22 11.74
N THR A 159 -17.56 17.12 11.58
CA THR A 159 -17.80 18.57 11.59
C THR A 159 -18.48 19.07 10.32
N GLY A 160 -18.60 18.23 9.29
CA GLY A 160 -19.13 18.58 7.97
C GLY A 160 -18.15 19.34 7.08
N GLU A 161 -16.88 19.48 7.48
CA GLU A 161 -15.85 20.11 6.65
C GLU A 161 -15.50 19.25 5.43
N ARG A 162 -15.53 17.91 5.59
CA ARG A 162 -15.23 16.93 4.56
C ARG A 162 -16.20 15.73 4.63
N PRO A 163 -17.52 15.92 4.42
CA PRO A 163 -18.56 14.93 4.74
C PRO A 163 -18.43 13.63 3.93
N ASP A 164 -17.93 13.71 2.70
CA ASP A 164 -17.79 12.56 1.78
C ASP A 164 -16.39 11.93 1.79
N LEU A 165 -15.54 12.29 2.76
CA LEU A 165 -14.16 11.79 2.78
C LEU A 165 -14.11 10.30 3.15
N ARG A 166 -13.68 9.48 2.20
CA ARG A 166 -13.36 8.08 2.44
C ARG A 166 -11.96 7.95 3.05
N ILE A 167 -11.80 7.13 4.08
CA ILE A 167 -10.50 6.82 4.69
C ILE A 167 -10.20 5.34 4.42
N ILE A 168 -9.01 5.07 3.90
CA ILE A 168 -8.54 3.71 3.59
C ILE A 168 -7.28 3.42 4.41
N ASP A 169 -7.23 2.22 4.98
CA ASP A 169 -6.05 1.64 5.62
C ASP A 169 -5.51 0.47 4.79
N ARG A 170 -4.26 0.58 4.32
CA ARG A 170 -3.55 -0.50 3.63
C ARG A 170 -2.87 -1.41 4.64
N CYS A 171 -3.62 -2.42 5.05
CA CYS A 171 -3.28 -3.32 6.14
C CYS A 171 -2.48 -4.55 5.67
N ASN A 172 -1.51 -4.98 6.48
CA ASN A 172 -0.78 -6.24 6.24
C ASN A 172 -1.40 -7.47 6.92
N LEU A 173 -2.55 -7.28 7.59
CA LEU A 173 -3.33 -8.23 8.40
C LEU A 173 -2.67 -8.71 9.69
N THR A 174 -1.38 -9.07 9.67
CA THR A 174 -0.73 -9.65 10.86
C THR A 174 -0.51 -8.63 11.97
N VAL A 175 -0.53 -7.33 11.65
CA VAL A 175 -0.50 -6.22 12.61
C VAL A 175 -1.66 -6.26 13.61
N LEU A 176 -2.82 -6.78 13.22
CA LEU A 176 -4.00 -6.93 14.09
C LEU A 176 -3.75 -7.87 15.27
N LEU A 177 -2.67 -8.65 15.23
CA LEU A 177 -2.26 -9.60 16.27
C LEU A 177 -0.99 -9.16 16.99
N GLU A 178 -0.43 -7.99 16.67
CA GLU A 178 0.71 -7.45 17.40
C GLU A 178 0.28 -7.00 18.81
N PRO A 179 1.16 -7.15 19.83
CA PRO A 179 0.95 -6.57 21.14
C PRO A 179 0.74 -5.05 21.06
N GLY A 180 -0.27 -4.53 21.77
CA GLY A 180 -0.62 -3.11 21.74
C GLY A 180 -1.60 -2.72 20.64
N GLN A 181 -1.98 -3.65 19.75
CA GLN A 181 -2.98 -3.44 18.70
C GLN A 181 -4.35 -4.06 19.06
N GLU A 182 -4.62 -4.32 20.34
CA GLU A 182 -5.86 -4.97 20.81
C GLU A 182 -7.10 -4.17 20.46
N SER A 183 -7.01 -2.85 20.57
CA SER A 183 -8.10 -1.93 20.24
C SER A 183 -8.16 -1.54 18.77
N LEU A 184 -7.21 -1.97 17.93
CA LEU A 184 -7.13 -1.53 16.53
C LEU A 184 -8.39 -1.87 15.72
N PRO A 185 -8.95 -3.11 15.76
CA PRO A 185 -10.16 -3.42 14.98
C PRO A 185 -11.36 -2.54 15.36
N ALA A 186 -11.60 -2.35 16.66
CA ALA A 186 -12.67 -1.50 17.17
C ALA A 186 -12.46 -0.04 16.76
N PHE A 187 -11.22 0.46 16.88
CA PHE A 187 -10.85 1.81 16.44
C PHE A 187 -11.14 2.04 14.95
N LEU A 188 -10.76 1.11 14.07
CA LEU A 188 -11.02 1.21 12.63
C LEU A 188 -12.53 1.25 12.32
N VAL A 189 -13.32 0.46 13.06
CA VAL A 189 -14.79 0.48 12.96
C VAL A 189 -15.37 1.81 13.40
N ASP A 190 -14.98 2.28 14.59
CA ASP A 190 -15.53 3.50 15.20
C ASP A 190 -15.20 4.75 14.38
N THR A 191 -14.07 4.70 13.67
CA THR A 191 -13.63 5.77 12.77
C THR A 191 -13.99 5.52 11.31
N GLY A 192 -14.83 4.53 10.99
CA GLY A 192 -15.37 4.30 9.65
C GLY A 192 -14.30 4.23 8.56
N VAL A 193 -13.28 3.41 8.78
CA VAL A 193 -12.16 3.17 7.86
C VAL A 193 -12.47 1.97 6.98
N ASP A 194 -12.18 2.07 5.69
CA ASP A 194 -12.16 0.91 4.79
C ASP A 194 -10.78 0.26 4.80
N ILE A 195 -10.73 -1.06 4.64
CA ILE A 195 -9.48 -1.83 4.68
C ILE A 195 -9.17 -2.40 3.31
N ILE A 196 -7.95 -2.15 2.82
CA ILE A 196 -7.37 -2.86 1.68
C ILE A 196 -6.22 -3.70 2.21
N ALA A 197 -6.43 -5.01 2.32
CA ALA A 197 -5.50 -5.91 2.98
C ALA A 197 -4.69 -6.76 2.00
N SER A 198 -3.39 -6.88 2.23
CA SER A 198 -2.54 -7.70 1.34
C SER A 198 -2.60 -9.19 1.70
N LEU A 199 -3.11 -10.03 0.77
CA LEU A 199 -3.12 -11.48 0.88
C LEU A 199 -2.80 -12.13 -0.49
N PRO A 200 -1.52 -12.40 -0.79
CA PRO A 200 -1.05 -12.78 -2.12
C PRO A 200 -1.51 -14.17 -2.58
N SER A 201 -1.99 -15.01 -1.66
CA SER A 201 -2.58 -16.31 -1.99
C SER A 201 -3.55 -16.75 -0.89
N TYR A 202 -4.57 -17.52 -1.25
CA TYR A 202 -5.35 -18.29 -0.27
C TYR A 202 -4.62 -19.59 0.13
N GLU A 203 -3.46 -19.89 -0.47
CA GLU A 203 -2.63 -21.05 -0.12
C GLU A 203 -1.56 -20.66 0.92
N PRO A 204 -1.41 -21.44 2.01
CA PRO A 204 -0.45 -21.16 3.08
C PRO A 204 0.99 -21.03 2.59
N ASP A 205 1.50 -22.06 1.91
CA ASP A 205 2.89 -22.14 1.48
C ASP A 205 3.28 -20.99 0.55
N GLN A 206 2.38 -20.57 -0.34
CA GLN A 206 2.64 -19.47 -1.26
C GLN A 206 2.75 -18.14 -0.51
N THR A 207 1.82 -17.89 0.41
CA THR A 207 1.82 -16.66 1.21
C THR A 207 3.05 -16.58 2.09
N ASP A 208 3.41 -17.65 2.79
CA ASP A 208 4.55 -17.65 3.70
C ASP A 208 5.88 -17.52 2.96
N ARG A 209 6.06 -18.20 1.81
CA ARG A 209 7.25 -17.99 0.95
C ARG A 209 7.41 -16.55 0.48
N GLN A 210 6.30 -15.85 0.28
CA GLN A 210 6.32 -14.51 -0.29
C GLN A 210 6.40 -13.39 0.75
N ARG A 211 5.80 -13.60 1.93
CA ARG A 211 5.65 -12.58 2.98
C ARG A 211 6.43 -12.85 4.26
N GLY A 212 6.88 -14.07 4.47
CA GLY A 212 7.58 -14.52 5.67
C GLY A 212 6.83 -15.63 6.41
N ARG A 213 7.54 -16.33 7.29
CA ARG A 213 6.99 -17.48 8.03
C ARG A 213 5.81 -17.06 8.91
N LYS A 214 4.80 -17.94 9.03
CA LYS A 214 3.60 -17.77 9.87
C LYS A 214 2.69 -16.60 9.45
N VAL A 215 2.95 -15.94 8.32
CA VAL A 215 2.15 -14.80 7.87
C VAL A 215 0.75 -15.26 7.52
N PHE A 216 0.59 -16.37 6.79
CA PHE A 216 -0.71 -16.85 6.34
C PHE A 216 -1.66 -17.13 7.50
N GLU A 217 -1.22 -17.93 8.48
CA GLU A 217 -2.04 -18.28 9.64
C GLU A 217 -2.50 -17.03 10.38
N ARG A 218 -1.57 -16.08 10.61
CA ARG A 218 -1.87 -14.81 11.26
C ARG A 218 -2.78 -13.91 10.43
N SER A 219 -2.63 -13.91 9.11
CA SER A 219 -3.52 -13.18 8.20
C SER A 219 -4.95 -13.72 8.24
N ILE A 220 -5.14 -15.03 8.26
CA ILE A 220 -6.46 -15.66 8.41
C ILE A 220 -7.08 -15.31 9.77
N GLN A 221 -6.30 -15.35 10.85
CA GLN A 221 -6.77 -14.92 12.17
C GLN A 221 -7.17 -13.42 12.17
N GLY A 222 -6.35 -12.55 11.58
CA GLY A 222 -6.66 -11.12 11.43
C GLY A 222 -7.95 -10.89 10.63
N LEU A 223 -8.15 -11.62 9.53
CA LEU A 223 -9.37 -11.54 8.73
C LEU A 223 -10.61 -11.99 9.50
N ARG A 224 -10.52 -13.04 10.31
CA ARG A 224 -11.62 -13.47 11.19
C ARG A 224 -11.96 -12.39 12.22
N ILE A 225 -10.96 -11.73 12.81
CA ILE A 225 -11.17 -10.60 13.72
C ILE A 225 -11.91 -9.47 13.00
N LEU A 226 -11.51 -9.12 11.77
CA LEU A 226 -12.19 -8.10 10.98
C LEU A 226 -13.64 -8.51 10.64
N ASN A 227 -13.89 -9.77 10.25
CA ASN A 227 -15.25 -10.26 9.96
C ASN A 227 -16.16 -10.20 11.20
N GLN A 228 -15.63 -10.50 12.40
CA GLN A 228 -16.38 -10.33 13.65
C GLN A 228 -16.76 -8.87 13.93
N HIS A 229 -15.96 -7.93 13.45
CA HIS A 229 -16.22 -6.50 13.52
C HIS A 229 -17.07 -5.98 12.34
N GLY A 230 -17.56 -6.89 11.48
CA GLY A 230 -18.53 -6.62 10.42
C GLY A 230 -17.94 -6.33 9.03
N TYR A 231 -16.61 -6.31 8.88
CA TYR A 231 -15.96 -6.17 7.58
C TYR A 231 -16.23 -7.38 6.67
N GLY A 232 -16.31 -7.16 5.35
CA GLY A 232 -16.49 -8.23 4.36
C GLY A 232 -17.89 -8.88 4.35
N SER A 233 -18.83 -8.34 5.13
CA SER A 233 -20.19 -8.86 5.24
C SER A 233 -21.17 -8.22 4.26
N GLY A 234 -20.74 -7.20 3.50
CA GLY A 234 -21.61 -6.32 2.71
C GLY A 234 -22.60 -5.48 3.54
N LYS A 235 -22.57 -5.58 4.88
CA LYS A 235 -23.48 -4.89 5.80
C LYS A 235 -22.73 -3.81 6.59
N GLY A 236 -23.38 -2.68 6.82
CA GLY A 236 -22.87 -1.63 7.71
C GLY A 236 -21.83 -0.68 7.12
N GLY A 237 -21.65 -0.69 5.78
CA GLY A 237 -20.80 0.29 5.09
C GLY A 237 -19.30 0.16 5.34
N ARG A 238 -18.83 -1.00 5.81
CA ARG A 238 -17.42 -1.27 6.13
C ARG A 238 -16.82 -2.17 5.06
N ARG A 239 -15.94 -1.62 4.23
CA ARG A 239 -15.37 -2.37 3.11
C ARG A 239 -14.06 -3.05 3.50
N LEU A 240 -13.91 -4.31 3.11
CA LEU A 240 -12.68 -5.07 3.19
C LEU A 240 -12.38 -5.65 1.82
N ASP A 241 -11.38 -5.08 1.14
CA ASP A 241 -10.84 -5.65 -0.09
C ASP A 241 -9.53 -6.38 0.20
N LEU A 242 -9.23 -7.41 -0.58
CA LEU A 242 -7.95 -8.10 -0.55
C LEU A 242 -7.11 -7.74 -1.78
N VAL A 243 -5.79 -7.81 -1.63
CA VAL A 243 -4.84 -7.60 -2.73
C VAL A 243 -4.10 -8.90 -3.02
N PHE A 244 -4.23 -9.37 -4.26
CA PHE A 244 -3.41 -10.43 -4.84
C PHE A 244 -2.23 -9.84 -5.59
N ASN A 245 -1.07 -10.46 -5.42
CA ASN A 245 0.08 -10.24 -6.28
C ASN A 245 0.79 -11.58 -6.55
N PRO A 246 1.26 -11.84 -7.79
CA PRO A 246 1.82 -13.14 -8.16
C PRO A 246 3.04 -13.54 -7.31
N PRO A 247 3.28 -14.85 -7.07
CA PRO A 247 4.43 -15.33 -6.31
C PRO A 247 5.75 -15.30 -7.09
N GLY A 248 5.75 -14.86 -8.36
CA GLY A 248 6.89 -14.90 -9.26
C GLY A 248 6.79 -13.88 -10.40
N PRO A 249 7.69 -13.96 -11.40
CA PRO A 249 7.81 -13.01 -12.52
C PRO A 249 6.76 -13.25 -13.61
N PHE A 250 5.48 -13.26 -13.22
CA PHE A 250 4.34 -13.44 -14.12
C PHE A 250 3.29 -12.35 -13.88
N LEU A 251 2.42 -12.11 -14.86
CA LEU A 251 1.29 -11.19 -14.72
C LEU A 251 0.15 -11.85 -13.93
N PRO A 252 -0.65 -11.08 -13.18
CA PRO A 252 -1.80 -11.62 -12.47
C PRO A 252 -2.85 -12.16 -13.46
N PRO A 253 -3.61 -13.20 -13.06
CA PRO A 253 -4.74 -13.69 -13.84
C PRO A 253 -5.89 -12.66 -13.83
N ARG A 254 -6.96 -12.94 -14.59
CA ARG A 254 -8.13 -12.05 -14.64
C ARG A 254 -8.76 -11.86 -13.25
N GLN A 255 -8.89 -10.60 -12.82
CA GLN A 255 -9.29 -10.24 -11.45
C GLN A 255 -10.63 -10.86 -11.06
N GLN A 256 -11.63 -10.78 -11.94
CA GLN A 256 -12.97 -11.32 -11.67
C GLN A 256 -12.97 -12.84 -11.41
N GLN A 257 -12.21 -13.60 -12.20
CA GLN A 257 -12.12 -15.06 -12.02
C GLN A 257 -11.37 -15.41 -10.74
N LEU A 258 -10.29 -14.67 -10.45
CA LEU A 258 -9.51 -14.87 -9.24
C LEU A 258 -10.31 -14.49 -7.99
N GLU A 259 -11.10 -13.42 -8.03
CA GLU A 259 -11.97 -12.99 -6.92
C GLU A 259 -12.95 -14.08 -6.52
N MET A 260 -13.65 -14.68 -7.49
CA MET A 260 -14.60 -15.77 -7.22
C MET A 260 -13.91 -16.97 -6.56
N LYS A 261 -12.70 -17.31 -7.03
CA LYS A 261 -11.91 -18.40 -6.44
C LYS A 261 -11.51 -18.06 -5.02
N TYR A 262 -10.95 -16.87 -4.79
CA TYR A 262 -10.58 -16.38 -3.46
C TYR A 262 -11.76 -16.41 -2.49
N LYS A 263 -12.93 -15.92 -2.89
CA LYS A 263 -14.15 -15.94 -2.06
C LYS A 263 -14.52 -17.36 -1.66
N THR A 264 -14.51 -18.28 -2.64
CA THR A 264 -14.85 -19.69 -2.40
C THR A 264 -13.85 -20.37 -1.44
N GLU A 265 -12.55 -20.24 -1.71
CA GLU A 265 -11.49 -20.90 -0.94
C GLU A 265 -11.41 -20.36 0.50
N LEU A 266 -11.46 -19.03 0.66
CA LEU A 266 -11.37 -18.40 1.98
C LEU A 266 -12.62 -18.65 2.83
N GLU A 267 -13.81 -18.66 2.23
CA GLU A 267 -15.04 -18.97 2.96
C GLU A 267 -15.09 -20.45 3.34
N THR A 268 -14.79 -21.36 2.39
CA THR A 268 -14.90 -22.82 2.62
C THR A 268 -13.85 -23.32 3.61
N SER A 269 -12.59 -22.92 3.42
CA SER A 269 -11.47 -23.45 4.21
C SER A 269 -11.28 -22.72 5.54
N TYR A 270 -11.67 -21.44 5.61
CA TYR A 270 -11.35 -20.59 6.75
C TYR A 270 -12.52 -19.80 7.33
N GLY A 271 -13.70 -19.82 6.71
CA GLY A 271 -14.87 -19.05 7.16
C GLY A 271 -14.68 -17.54 7.02
N VAL A 272 -13.79 -17.10 6.12
CA VAL A 272 -13.45 -15.69 5.93
C VAL A 272 -14.22 -15.11 4.75
N LYS A 273 -14.70 -13.87 4.90
CA LYS A 273 -15.40 -13.10 3.86
C LYS A 273 -14.71 -11.77 3.59
N PHE A 274 -14.84 -11.27 2.36
CA PHE A 274 -14.33 -9.97 1.93
C PHE A 274 -15.17 -9.46 0.75
N ASP A 275 -15.10 -8.17 0.47
CA ASP A 275 -15.99 -7.48 -0.48
C ASP A 275 -15.46 -7.53 -1.92
N GLY A 276 -14.18 -7.24 -2.14
CA GLY A 276 -13.54 -7.26 -3.47
C GLY A 276 -12.09 -7.72 -3.47
N LEU A 277 -11.60 -8.19 -4.63
CA LEU A 277 -10.19 -8.54 -4.83
C LEU A 277 -9.57 -7.57 -5.83
N LEU A 278 -8.42 -7.01 -5.49
CA LEU A 278 -7.57 -6.23 -6.38
C LEU A 278 -6.38 -7.09 -6.81
N THR A 279 -6.05 -7.08 -8.10
CA THR A 279 -4.82 -7.72 -8.58
C THR A 279 -3.79 -6.68 -8.96
N ILE A 280 -2.54 -6.86 -8.54
CA ILE A 280 -1.42 -6.02 -8.96
C ILE A 280 -0.29 -6.88 -9.55
N ALA A 281 0.38 -6.35 -10.58
CA ALA A 281 1.67 -6.88 -10.98
C ALA A 281 2.72 -6.46 -9.96
N ASN A 282 3.71 -7.31 -9.71
CA ASN A 282 4.82 -6.93 -8.84
C ASN A 282 5.66 -5.85 -9.53
N MET A 283 5.85 -4.70 -8.88
CA MET A 283 6.66 -3.64 -9.46
C MET A 283 8.14 -4.02 -9.46
N PRO A 284 8.89 -3.82 -10.56
CA PRO A 284 10.29 -4.21 -10.68
C PRO A 284 11.22 -3.22 -9.95
N ILE A 285 10.94 -2.95 -8.68
CA ILE A 285 11.67 -2.00 -7.82
C ILE A 285 11.99 -2.63 -6.45
N LYS A 286 12.95 -2.04 -5.73
CA LYS A 286 13.38 -2.48 -4.39
C LYS A 286 13.64 -4.00 -4.29
N ARG A 287 13.05 -4.70 -3.31
CA ARG A 287 13.34 -6.13 -3.08
C ARG A 287 12.93 -7.02 -4.24
N TYR A 288 11.85 -6.68 -4.94
CA TYR A 288 11.43 -7.47 -6.10
C TYR A 288 12.41 -7.31 -7.27
N PHE A 289 13.00 -6.12 -7.45
CA PHE A 289 14.10 -5.93 -8.39
C PHE A 289 15.31 -6.80 -8.05
N ASP A 290 15.73 -6.84 -6.79
CA ASP A 290 16.85 -7.66 -6.35
C ASP A 290 16.56 -9.16 -6.55
N TYR A 291 15.33 -9.59 -6.24
CA TYR A 291 14.84 -10.94 -6.52
C TYR A 291 14.96 -11.29 -8.01
N LEU A 292 14.46 -10.42 -8.89
CA LEU A 292 14.51 -10.62 -10.33
C LEU A 292 15.96 -10.72 -10.85
N ARG A 293 16.86 -9.87 -10.36
CA ARG A 293 18.28 -9.91 -10.72
C ARG A 293 18.94 -11.20 -10.27
N LYS A 294 18.73 -11.60 -9.01
CA LYS A 294 19.28 -12.85 -8.45
C LYS A 294 18.83 -14.07 -9.25
N LYS A 295 17.57 -14.07 -9.71
CA LYS A 295 17.01 -15.16 -10.52
C LYS A 295 17.36 -15.08 -12.01
N GLY A 296 18.13 -14.08 -12.45
CA GLY A 296 18.40 -13.85 -13.88
C GLY A 296 17.13 -13.56 -14.70
N ALA A 297 16.07 -13.09 -14.04
CA ALA A 297 14.73 -12.93 -14.61
C ALA A 297 14.36 -11.47 -14.93
N LEU A 298 15.22 -10.50 -14.58
CA LEU A 298 14.92 -9.07 -14.72
C LEU A 298 14.59 -8.69 -16.17
N GLU A 299 15.45 -9.09 -17.13
CA GLU A 299 15.25 -8.75 -18.55
C GLU A 299 13.95 -9.38 -19.09
N GLY A 300 13.77 -10.69 -18.85
CA GLY A 300 12.56 -11.40 -19.27
C GLY A 300 11.28 -10.84 -18.65
N TYR A 301 11.33 -10.39 -17.39
CA TYR A 301 10.18 -9.77 -16.74
C TYR A 301 9.86 -8.38 -17.31
N MET A 302 10.87 -7.54 -17.56
CA MET A 302 10.66 -6.24 -18.21
C MET A 302 10.09 -6.39 -19.61
N ASP A 303 10.59 -7.36 -20.39
CA ASP A 303 10.05 -7.73 -21.68
C ASP A 303 8.59 -8.17 -21.59
N LEU A 304 8.25 -8.98 -20.58
CA LEU A 304 6.87 -9.39 -20.33
C LEU A 304 5.97 -8.16 -20.09
N LEU A 305 6.39 -7.21 -19.26
CA LEU A 305 5.62 -6.00 -18.97
C LEU A 305 5.43 -5.15 -20.24
N VAL A 306 6.49 -4.92 -21.02
CA VAL A 306 6.45 -4.10 -22.25
C VAL A 306 5.56 -4.74 -23.31
N ARG A 307 5.68 -6.05 -23.54
CA ARG A 307 4.88 -6.77 -24.55
C ARG A 307 3.40 -6.83 -24.20
N ASN A 308 3.06 -6.76 -22.91
CA ASN A 308 1.69 -6.78 -22.43
C ASN A 308 1.16 -5.38 -22.08
N PHE A 309 1.80 -4.31 -22.55
CA PHE A 309 1.25 -2.96 -22.42
C PHE A 309 -0.19 -2.91 -22.93
N ASN A 310 -1.10 -2.43 -22.09
CA ASN A 310 -2.50 -2.24 -22.39
C ASN A 310 -2.87 -0.77 -22.27
N GLU A 311 -3.16 -0.13 -23.41
CA GLU A 311 -3.54 1.28 -23.48
C GLU A 311 -4.81 1.59 -22.67
N ASP A 312 -5.73 0.62 -22.55
CA ASP A 312 -6.99 0.80 -21.83
C ASP A 312 -6.78 1.03 -20.32
N THR A 313 -5.60 0.72 -19.78
CA THR A 313 -5.26 0.97 -18.37
C THR A 313 -4.82 2.41 -18.11
N VAL A 314 -4.42 3.15 -19.16
CA VAL A 314 -3.80 4.47 -19.04
C VAL A 314 -4.73 5.53 -18.42
N PRO A 315 -6.03 5.61 -18.80
CA PRO A 315 -6.94 6.59 -18.22
C PRO A 315 -7.15 6.42 -16.71
N ASP A 316 -7.02 5.18 -16.21
CA ASP A 316 -7.31 4.82 -14.82
C ASP A 316 -6.06 4.74 -13.94
N LEU A 317 -4.89 5.16 -14.45
CA LEU A 317 -3.64 5.15 -13.69
C LEU A 317 -3.75 6.03 -12.43
N MET A 318 -3.40 5.46 -11.28
CA MET A 318 -3.52 6.13 -9.98
C MET A 318 -2.77 7.47 -9.94
N CYS A 319 -1.62 7.55 -10.63
CA CYS A 319 -0.77 8.74 -10.63
C CYS A 319 -1.42 9.96 -11.30
N THR A 320 -2.52 9.77 -12.05
CA THR A 320 -3.25 10.84 -12.74
C THR A 320 -4.12 11.67 -11.79
N ASN A 321 -4.58 11.10 -10.67
CA ASN A 321 -5.47 11.77 -9.72
C ASN A 321 -5.06 11.60 -8.25
N THR A 322 -3.92 10.96 -7.98
CA THR A 322 -3.38 10.75 -6.63
C THR A 322 -2.17 11.63 -6.39
N VAL A 323 -2.13 12.35 -5.26
CA VAL A 323 -0.86 12.91 -4.74
C VAL A 323 -0.42 12.01 -3.59
N ASN A 324 0.80 11.47 -3.70
CA ASN A 324 1.38 10.65 -2.66
C ASN A 324 2.36 11.47 -1.81
N VAL A 325 2.31 11.30 -0.50
CA VAL A 325 3.19 11.97 0.47
C VAL A 325 4.03 10.93 1.19
N GLY A 326 5.35 11.12 1.15
CA GLY A 326 6.28 10.30 1.91
C GLY A 326 6.30 10.62 3.40
N TRP A 327 6.88 9.73 4.19
CA TRP A 327 7.03 9.92 5.64
C TRP A 327 7.83 11.19 6.00
N ASP A 328 8.67 11.68 5.09
CA ASP A 328 9.45 12.91 5.22
C ASP A 328 8.68 14.17 4.77
N GLY A 329 7.42 14.01 4.33
CA GLY A 329 6.56 15.09 3.86
C GLY A 329 6.77 15.48 2.40
N LYS A 330 7.66 14.81 1.65
CA LYS A 330 7.83 15.08 0.22
C LYS A 330 6.64 14.58 -0.61
N LEU A 331 6.35 15.29 -1.69
CA LEU A 331 5.27 14.99 -2.63
C LEU A 331 5.77 14.17 -3.82
N TYR A 332 4.94 13.22 -4.26
CA TYR A 332 5.22 12.30 -5.36
C TYR A 332 3.96 12.07 -6.19
N ASP A 333 4.14 11.61 -7.42
CA ASP A 333 2.99 11.31 -8.27
C ASP A 333 2.22 10.05 -7.87
N CYS A 334 2.89 9.09 -7.23
CA CYS A 334 2.33 7.84 -6.69
C CYS A 334 3.32 7.21 -5.70
N ASP A 335 2.89 6.18 -4.96
CA ASP A 335 3.76 5.43 -4.05
C ASP A 335 4.98 4.84 -4.76
N PHE A 336 4.86 4.31 -5.99
CA PHE A 336 6.02 3.77 -6.70
C PHE A 336 7.06 4.85 -7.06
N ASN A 337 6.63 6.06 -7.40
CA ASN A 337 7.53 7.19 -7.61
C ASN A 337 8.22 7.59 -6.31
N GLN A 338 7.55 7.51 -5.16
CA GLN A 338 8.20 7.70 -3.85
C GLN A 338 9.30 6.68 -3.62
N GLN A 339 9.05 5.40 -3.89
CA GLN A 339 10.06 4.35 -3.65
C GLN A 339 11.29 4.49 -4.56
N LEU A 340 11.17 5.24 -5.66
CA LEU A 340 12.26 5.59 -6.57
C LEU A 340 12.78 7.03 -6.40
N GLU A 341 12.30 7.76 -5.39
CA GLU A 341 12.68 9.15 -5.10
C GLU A 341 12.40 10.12 -6.28
N LEU A 342 11.40 9.81 -7.10
CA LEU A 342 10.95 10.62 -8.24
C LEU A 342 9.97 11.70 -7.75
N GLY A 343 10.51 12.73 -7.09
CA GLY A 343 9.76 13.81 -6.44
C GLY A 343 8.95 14.68 -7.41
N LEU A 344 7.71 14.97 -7.03
CA LEU A 344 6.81 15.85 -7.76
C LEU A 344 7.32 17.29 -7.73
N GLY A 345 7.22 18.00 -8.87
CA GLY A 345 7.49 19.43 -8.94
C GLY A 345 8.93 19.84 -8.60
N GLY A 346 9.90 18.92 -8.76
CA GLY A 346 11.30 19.16 -8.39
C GLY A 346 11.58 18.94 -6.91
N GLY A 347 10.72 18.22 -6.19
CA GLY A 347 10.92 17.86 -4.77
C GLY A 347 10.13 18.72 -3.79
N LEU A 348 8.92 19.15 -4.18
CA LEU A 348 8.01 19.85 -3.27
C LEU A 348 7.67 18.99 -2.05
N SER A 349 7.31 19.64 -0.95
CA SER A 349 6.82 19.03 0.27
C SER A 349 5.43 19.54 0.66
N VAL A 350 4.81 18.89 1.65
CA VAL A 350 3.55 19.33 2.25
C VAL A 350 3.63 20.74 2.83
N PHE A 351 4.82 21.27 3.11
CA PHE A 351 5.01 22.61 3.65
C PHE A 351 5.06 23.70 2.55
N ASP A 352 5.21 23.31 1.29
CA ASP A 352 5.35 24.26 0.16
C ASP A 352 4.03 24.61 -0.53
N VAL A 353 2.95 23.92 -0.16
CA VAL A 353 1.62 24.07 -0.76
C VAL A 353 0.57 24.23 0.33
N GLU A 354 -0.45 25.07 0.11
CA GLU A 354 -1.55 25.28 1.07
C GLU A 354 -2.75 24.36 0.82
N SER A 355 -2.85 23.80 -0.38
CA SER A 355 -3.90 22.91 -0.83
C SER A 355 -3.39 22.02 -1.97
N LEU A 356 -3.92 20.80 -2.07
CA LEU A 356 -3.68 19.89 -3.20
C LEU A 356 -4.46 20.32 -4.46
N ASP A 357 -5.35 21.30 -4.31
CA ASP A 357 -6.04 21.96 -5.41
C ASP A 357 -5.21 23.10 -6.02
N ASP A 358 -3.99 23.36 -5.52
CA ASP A 358 -3.10 24.41 -6.03
C ASP A 358 -2.86 24.22 -7.55
N PRO A 359 -3.09 25.26 -8.38
CA PRO A 359 -2.80 25.21 -9.81
C PRO A 359 -1.36 24.83 -10.16
N LYS A 360 -0.39 25.03 -9.25
CA LYS A 360 1.00 24.58 -9.43
C LYS A 360 1.13 23.06 -9.47
N LEU A 361 0.25 22.34 -8.78
CA LEU A 361 0.20 20.88 -8.78
C LEU A 361 -0.64 20.39 -9.97
N GLN A 362 -1.76 21.05 -10.27
CA GLN A 362 -2.64 20.63 -11.37
C GLN A 362 -1.95 20.75 -12.74
N ARG A 363 -2.26 19.81 -13.65
CA ARG A 363 -1.72 19.76 -15.02
C ARG A 363 -0.20 19.68 -15.11
N ALA A 364 0.49 19.38 -14.00
CA ALA A 364 1.89 19.02 -14.03
C ALA A 364 2.06 17.69 -14.78
N GLY A 365 3.16 17.58 -15.54
CA GLY A 365 3.54 16.31 -16.16
C GLY A 365 3.94 15.30 -15.10
N ILE A 366 3.47 14.07 -15.24
CA ILE A 366 3.79 12.99 -14.31
C ILE A 366 5.17 12.43 -14.63
N LEU A 367 6.00 12.23 -13.62
CA LEU A 367 7.30 11.57 -13.79
C LEU A 367 7.08 10.09 -14.05
N THR A 368 7.71 9.60 -15.12
CA THR A 368 7.61 8.20 -15.56
C THR A 368 8.99 7.60 -15.69
N ALA A 369 9.10 6.31 -15.38
CA ALA A 369 10.30 5.51 -15.60
C ALA A 369 9.89 4.07 -15.97
N ALA A 370 10.87 3.17 -16.05
CA ALA A 370 10.65 1.80 -16.51
C ALA A 370 9.63 1.01 -15.65
N HIS A 371 9.47 1.33 -14.36
CA HIS A 371 8.48 0.67 -13.51
C HIS A 371 7.03 0.93 -13.96
N CYS A 372 6.76 2.01 -14.70
CA CYS A 372 5.42 2.35 -15.18
C CYS A 372 4.83 1.30 -16.13
N TYR A 373 5.67 0.46 -16.76
CA TYR A 373 5.17 -0.70 -17.51
C TYR A 373 4.43 -1.69 -16.60
N GLY A 374 4.80 -1.82 -15.33
CA GLY A 374 4.06 -2.66 -14.37
C GLY A 374 2.65 -2.14 -14.10
N CYS A 375 2.45 -0.82 -14.14
CA CYS A 375 1.13 -0.20 -13.93
C CYS A 375 0.21 -0.31 -15.16
N THR A 376 0.78 -0.54 -16.34
CA THR A 376 0.06 -0.56 -17.62
C THR A 376 0.05 -1.92 -18.30
N ALA A 377 0.70 -2.93 -17.72
CA ALA A 377 0.71 -4.28 -18.27
C ALA A 377 -0.61 -5.03 -17.94
N ALA A 378 -1.15 -5.74 -18.93
CA ALA A 378 -2.38 -6.51 -18.84
C ALA A 378 -3.56 -5.72 -18.26
N GLN A 379 -4.02 -6.04 -17.05
CA GLN A 379 -5.15 -5.35 -16.41
C GLN A 379 -4.74 -4.09 -15.63
N GLY A 380 -3.44 -3.77 -15.59
CA GLY A 380 -2.90 -2.67 -14.80
C GLY A 380 -2.68 -3.04 -13.33
N SER A 381 -2.14 -2.08 -12.58
CA SER A 381 -1.85 -2.22 -11.13
C SER A 381 -2.24 -0.97 -10.32
N SER A 382 -3.12 -0.13 -10.88
CA SER A 382 -3.56 1.15 -10.31
C SER A 382 -4.89 1.04 -9.58
#